data_AF-F3AZR0-F1
#
_entry.id   AF-F3AZR0-F1
#
_cell.length_a   1.000
_cell.length_b   1.000
_cell.length_c   1.000
_cell.angle_alpha   90.00
_cell.angle_beta   90.00
_cell.angle_gamma   90.00
#
_symmetry.space_group_name_H-M   'P 1'
#
loop_
_entity.id
_entity.type
_entity.pdbx_description
1 polymer ?
#
loop_
_entity_poly.entity_id
_entity_poly.type
_entity_poly.pdbx_seq_one_letter_code
_entity_poly.pdbx_strand_id
1 'polypeptide(L)'
;METGLSEHIHAGNRSYLSDSNYINLYNFAIILNGRWSNKSWKNAKLLGHEEEFLKDDNAINEFVESFKSLSLEYKLSNINQAKAFAKYMNEIVCFYTDKSVDFDIVDKFTDDEIKKIGRMEHMRWLQEHYDMGWSYVNWKRRNVI
;
A
#
# COMPACT_ATOMS: atom_id res chain seq x y z
N MET A 1 20.52 31.48 27.97
CA MET A 1 21.62 30.81 27.25
C MET A 1 21.86 29.51 28.00
N GLU A 2 21.76 28.32 27.43
CA GLU A 2 21.91 27.88 26.04
C GLU A 2 20.65 27.17 25.52
N THR A 3 20.28 27.50 24.28
CA THR A 3 19.39 26.72 23.43
C THR A 3 20.19 25.53 22.88
N GLY A 4 20.04 24.35 23.51
CA GLY A 4 20.43 23.09 22.89
C GLY A 4 19.39 22.69 21.86
N LEU A 5 19.28 23.48 20.78
CA LEU A 5 18.55 23.10 19.57
C LEU A 5 19.20 21.81 19.09
N SER A 6 18.45 20.71 19.22
CA SER A 6 18.83 19.42 18.69
C SER A 6 19.07 19.59 17.20
N GLU A 7 20.34 19.47 16.81
CA GLU A 7 20.72 19.17 15.44
C GLU A 7 20.17 17.78 15.12
N HIS A 8 18.88 17.69 14.77
CA HIS A 8 18.35 16.56 14.05
C HIS A 8 18.86 16.67 12.62
N ILE A 9 20.12 16.27 12.49
CA ILE A 9 20.80 15.94 11.26
C ILE A 9 19.82 15.13 10.41
N HIS A 10 19.50 15.66 9.24
CA HIS A 10 18.75 15.02 8.16
C HIS A 10 19.43 13.72 7.70
N ALA A 11 19.39 12.68 8.53
CA ALA A 11 19.84 11.34 8.22
C ALA A 11 18.66 10.58 7.59
N GLY A 12 18.40 10.88 6.31
CA GLY A 12 17.55 10.12 5.38
C GLY A 12 16.25 9.56 5.95
N ASN A 13 15.13 10.28 5.77
CA ASN A 13 13.76 9.88 6.12
C ASN A 13 13.49 8.38 5.84
N ARG A 14 13.71 7.53 6.84
CA ARG A 14 13.16 6.19 6.85
C ARG A 14 11.75 6.32 7.39
N SER A 15 10.78 6.34 6.49
CA SER A 15 9.34 6.40 6.80
C SER A 15 8.79 5.08 7.38
N TYR A 16 9.66 4.28 7.98
CA TYR A 16 9.35 3.02 8.64
C TYR A 16 10.40 2.72 9.71
N LEU A 17 9.93 2.21 10.84
CA LEU A 17 10.76 1.64 11.90
C LEU A 17 10.35 0.17 12.01
N SER A 18 11.09 -0.72 11.35
CA SER A 18 10.85 -2.17 11.41
C SER A 18 12.15 -2.94 11.27
N ASP A 19 12.24 -4.07 11.97
CA ASP A 19 13.41 -4.95 11.96
C ASP A 19 13.45 -5.88 10.74
N SER A 20 12.33 -6.02 9.98
CA SER A 20 12.27 -6.86 8.77
C SER A 20 11.44 -6.23 7.64
N ASN A 21 12.10 -5.46 6.77
CA ASN A 21 11.44 -4.71 5.70
C ASN A 21 10.84 -5.64 4.61
N TYR A 22 11.55 -6.69 4.19
CA TYR A 22 11.14 -7.51 3.05
C TYR A 22 9.92 -8.40 3.33
N ILE A 23 9.89 -9.09 4.46
CA ILE A 23 8.78 -9.99 4.84
C ILE A 23 7.49 -9.17 5.03
N ASN A 24 7.60 -7.98 5.63
CA ASN A 24 6.45 -7.09 5.83
C ASN A 24 5.89 -6.56 4.52
N LEU A 25 6.74 -6.18 3.56
CA LEU A 25 6.30 -5.75 2.23
C LEU A 25 5.61 -6.86 1.43
N TYR A 26 6.14 -8.07 1.47
CA TYR A 26 5.56 -9.22 0.77
C TYR A 26 4.20 -9.60 1.35
N ASN A 27 4.10 -9.68 2.69
CA ASN A 27 2.83 -9.93 3.37
C ASN A 27 1.82 -8.83 3.04
N PHE A 28 2.24 -7.56 3.03
CA PHE A 28 1.35 -6.47 2.66
C PHE A 28 0.83 -6.60 1.22
N ALA A 29 1.69 -6.97 0.26
CA ALA A 29 1.27 -7.22 -1.12
C ALA A 29 0.26 -8.38 -1.23
N ILE A 30 0.43 -9.46 -0.47
CA ILE A 30 -0.53 -10.57 -0.40
C ILE A 30 -1.89 -10.08 0.10
N ILE A 31 -1.90 -9.32 1.21
CA ILE A 31 -3.13 -8.79 1.80
C ILE A 31 -3.83 -7.83 0.83
N LEU A 32 -3.09 -6.94 0.16
CA LEU A 32 -3.65 -6.01 -0.83
C LEU A 32 -4.38 -6.76 -1.96
N ASN A 33 -3.71 -7.77 -2.54
CA ASN A 33 -4.31 -8.61 -3.58
C ASN A 33 -5.54 -9.36 -3.06
N GLY A 34 -5.41 -10.06 -1.93
CA GLY A 34 -6.46 -10.92 -1.38
C GLY A 34 -7.77 -10.17 -1.12
N ARG A 35 -7.69 -8.90 -0.70
CA ARG A 35 -8.86 -8.07 -0.39
C ARG A 35 -9.69 -7.66 -1.62
N TRP A 36 -9.12 -7.66 -2.82
CA TRP A 36 -9.75 -7.08 -4.01
C TRP A 36 -11.10 -7.73 -4.38
N SER A 37 -11.11 -9.06 -4.46
CA SER A 37 -12.27 -9.84 -4.91
C SER A 37 -12.74 -10.90 -3.92
N ASN A 38 -12.11 -11.05 -2.76
CA ASN A 38 -12.52 -12.05 -1.78
C ASN A 38 -13.85 -11.67 -1.10
N LYS A 39 -14.85 -12.55 -1.20
CA LYS A 39 -16.20 -12.34 -0.66
C LYS A 39 -16.22 -12.41 0.87
N SER A 40 -15.48 -13.35 1.45
CA SER A 40 -15.41 -13.56 2.89
C SER A 40 -14.83 -12.34 3.61
N TRP A 41 -13.76 -11.75 3.06
CA TRP A 41 -13.20 -10.48 3.51
C TRP A 41 -14.22 -9.34 3.46
N LYS A 42 -14.95 -9.19 2.34
CA LYS A 42 -15.98 -8.15 2.22
C LYS A 42 -17.08 -8.32 3.27
N ASN A 43 -17.49 -9.55 3.56
CA ASN A 43 -18.46 -9.84 4.61
C ASN A 43 -17.88 -9.54 6.01
N ALA A 44 -16.66 -9.97 6.31
CA ALA A 44 -15.99 -9.68 7.58
C ALA A 44 -15.90 -8.16 7.83
N LYS A 45 -15.52 -7.39 6.80
CA LYS A 45 -15.49 -5.93 6.85
C LYS A 45 -16.86 -5.30 7.10
N LEU A 46 -17.92 -5.82 6.50
CA LEU A 46 -19.29 -5.31 6.74
C LEU A 46 -19.76 -5.58 8.17
N LEU A 47 -19.27 -6.66 8.79
CA LEU A 47 -19.63 -7.04 10.15
C LEU A 47 -18.70 -6.45 11.22
N GLY A 48 -17.57 -5.83 10.84
CA GLY A 48 -16.57 -5.31 11.79
C GLY A 48 -15.63 -6.38 12.36
N HIS A 49 -15.47 -7.51 11.67
CA HIS A 49 -14.68 -8.67 12.10
C HIS A 49 -13.34 -8.75 11.34
N GLU A 50 -12.79 -7.63 10.87
CA GLU A 50 -11.56 -7.62 10.08
C GLU A 50 -10.37 -8.24 10.82
N GLU A 51 -10.21 -7.95 12.11
CA GLU A 51 -9.11 -8.50 12.90
C GLU A 51 -9.21 -10.01 13.10
N GLU A 52 -10.41 -10.53 13.34
CA GLU A 52 -10.65 -11.97 13.47
C GLU A 52 -10.33 -12.69 12.16
N PHE A 53 -10.79 -12.12 11.04
CA PHE A 53 -10.52 -12.66 9.71
C PHE A 53 -9.03 -12.71 9.40
N LEU A 54 -8.28 -11.65 9.74
CA LEU A 54 -6.83 -11.58 9.49
C LEU A 54 -6.01 -12.48 10.42
N LYS A 55 -6.62 -13.04 11.47
CA LYS A 55 -6.01 -14.04 12.37
C LYS A 55 -6.33 -15.48 11.97
N ASP A 56 -7.25 -15.71 11.02
CA ASP A 56 -7.58 -17.04 10.51
C ASP A 56 -6.54 -17.50 9.48
N ASP A 57 -5.74 -18.50 9.85
CA ASP A 57 -4.72 -19.09 8.98
C ASP A 57 -5.28 -19.60 7.65
N ASN A 58 -6.52 -20.09 7.61
CA ASN A 58 -7.13 -20.56 6.37
C ASN A 58 -7.43 -19.39 5.43
N ALA A 59 -7.93 -18.29 5.97
CA ALA A 59 -8.19 -17.07 5.21
C ALA A 59 -6.89 -16.46 4.65
N ILE A 60 -5.83 -16.42 5.47
CA ILE A 60 -4.52 -15.95 5.04
C ILE A 60 -3.91 -16.88 3.99
N ASN A 61 -4.03 -18.20 4.14
CA ASN A 61 -3.58 -19.17 3.14
C ASN A 61 -4.32 -19.00 1.80
N GLU A 62 -5.63 -18.69 1.81
CA GLU A 62 -6.36 -18.36 0.59
C GLU A 62 -5.76 -17.14 -0.13
N PHE A 63 -5.41 -16.09 0.63
CA PHE A 63 -4.76 -14.90 0.07
C PHE A 63 -3.38 -15.23 -0.52
N VAL A 64 -2.60 -16.05 0.17
CA VAL A 64 -1.28 -16.50 -0.29
C VAL A 64 -1.39 -17.28 -1.60
N GLU A 65 -2.31 -18.25 -1.69
CA GLU A 65 -2.49 -19.05 -2.90
C GLU A 65 -3.03 -18.21 -4.06
N SER A 66 -3.97 -17.30 -3.79
CA SER A 66 -4.43 -16.32 -4.78
C SER A 66 -3.27 -15.48 -5.31
N PHE A 67 -2.41 -14.96 -4.43
CA PHE A 67 -1.25 -14.18 -4.84
C PHE A 67 -0.25 -15.01 -5.65
N LYS A 68 0.02 -16.26 -5.26
CA LYS A 68 0.92 -17.17 -5.99
C LYS A 68 0.41 -17.48 -7.40
N SER A 69 -0.91 -17.53 -7.61
CA SER A 69 -1.50 -17.79 -8.93
C SER A 69 -1.42 -16.61 -9.91
N LEU A 70 -1.09 -15.41 -9.43
CA LEU A 70 -0.90 -14.24 -10.30
C LEU A 70 0.29 -14.40 -11.25
N SER A 71 0.19 -13.75 -12.41
CA SER A 71 1.35 -13.54 -13.29
C SER A 71 2.43 -12.71 -12.60
N LEU A 72 3.65 -12.76 -13.12
CA LEU A 72 4.77 -12.01 -12.55
C LEU A 72 4.50 -10.50 -12.54
N GLU A 73 3.90 -9.99 -13.60
CA GLU A 73 3.53 -8.59 -13.77
C GLU A 73 2.58 -8.13 -12.67
N TYR A 74 1.53 -8.91 -12.39
CA TYR A 74 0.57 -8.58 -11.33
C TYR A 74 1.14 -8.75 -9.93
N LYS A 75 2.06 -9.71 -9.70
CA LYS A 75 2.80 -9.81 -8.43
C LYS A 75 3.66 -8.57 -8.20
N LEU A 76 4.39 -8.14 -9.23
CA LEU A 76 5.22 -6.94 -9.18
C LEU A 76 4.38 -5.69 -8.95
N SER A 77 3.22 -5.56 -9.60
CA SER A 77 2.30 -4.44 -9.38
C SER A 77 1.82 -4.34 -7.93
N ASN A 78 1.42 -5.46 -7.30
CA ASN A 78 1.03 -5.47 -5.88
C ASN A 78 2.22 -5.15 -4.95
N ILE A 79 3.41 -5.65 -5.24
CA ILE A 79 4.63 -5.33 -4.46
C ILE A 79 4.99 -3.84 -4.60
N ASN A 80 4.86 -3.28 -5.79
CA ASN A 80 5.12 -1.86 -6.05
C ASN A 80 4.09 -0.97 -5.34
N GLN A 81 2.83 -1.38 -5.31
CA GLN A 81 1.80 -0.71 -4.53
C GLN A 81 2.15 -0.73 -3.03
N ALA A 82 2.49 -1.90 -2.48
CA ALA A 82 2.89 -2.02 -1.07
C ALA A 82 4.11 -1.14 -0.73
N LYS A 83 5.11 -1.08 -1.60
CA LYS A 83 6.28 -0.19 -1.44
C LYS A 83 5.91 1.29 -1.45
N ALA A 84 4.95 1.68 -2.29
CA ALA A 84 4.55 3.08 -2.43
C ALA A 84 3.82 3.62 -1.19
N PHE A 85 3.17 2.76 -0.40
CA PHE A 85 2.49 3.16 0.82
C PHE A 85 3.39 3.89 1.81
N ALA A 86 4.67 3.51 1.94
CA ALA A 86 5.62 4.22 2.80
C ALA A 86 5.75 5.70 2.41
N LYS A 87 5.79 5.98 1.10
CA LYS A 87 5.81 7.34 0.57
C LYS A 87 4.49 8.07 0.83
N TYR A 88 3.36 7.38 0.72
CA TYR A 88 2.03 7.94 0.97
C TYR A 88 1.87 8.36 2.43
N MET A 89 2.29 7.51 3.37
CA MET A 89 2.26 7.82 4.80
C MET A 89 3.14 9.04 5.11
N ASN A 90 4.37 9.07 4.60
CA ASN A 90 5.27 10.21 4.81
C ASN A 90 4.66 11.53 4.30
N GLU A 91 3.92 11.49 3.19
CA GLU A 91 3.27 12.66 2.60
C GLU A 91 2.13 13.22 3.45
N ILE A 92 1.58 12.42 4.37
CA ILE A 92 0.57 12.83 5.37
C ILE A 92 1.17 12.85 6.79
N VAL A 93 2.49 12.97 6.91
CA VAL A 93 3.20 13.05 8.20
C VAL A 93 2.96 11.82 9.09
N CYS A 94 2.74 10.66 8.47
CA CYS A 94 2.57 9.37 9.13
C CYS A 94 3.71 8.41 8.77
N PHE A 95 3.91 7.39 9.59
CA PHE A 95 4.77 6.25 9.29
C PHE A 95 4.20 5.00 9.95
N TYR A 96 4.58 3.82 9.46
CA TYR A 96 4.24 2.56 10.11
C TYR A 96 5.42 2.04 10.93
N THR A 97 5.14 1.41 12.06
CA THR A 97 6.13 0.86 12.97
C THR A 97 5.60 -0.39 13.65
N ASP A 98 6.46 -1.39 13.82
CA ASP A 98 6.22 -2.56 14.69
C ASP A 98 6.79 -2.35 16.11
N LYS A 99 7.46 -1.21 16.32
CA LYS A 99 8.04 -0.80 17.60
C LYS A 99 7.07 0.06 18.38
N SER A 100 7.11 -0.09 19.70
CA SER A 100 6.49 0.87 20.62
C SER A 100 7.19 2.22 20.48
N VAL A 101 6.41 3.25 20.15
CA VAL A 101 6.88 4.63 19.96
C VAL A 101 5.93 5.58 20.68
N ASP A 102 6.44 6.76 21.04
CA ASP A 102 5.68 7.80 21.74
C ASP A 102 4.98 8.73 20.73
N PHE A 103 4.20 8.15 19.82
CA PHE A 103 3.38 8.86 18.83
C PHE A 103 1.94 8.36 18.92
N ASP A 104 1.00 9.25 18.59
CA ASP A 104 -0.42 8.89 18.53
C ASP A 104 -0.69 7.85 17.43
N ILE A 105 -1.54 6.88 17.76
CA ILE A 105 -2.02 5.88 16.79
C ILE A 105 -3.07 6.54 15.89
N VAL A 106 -2.93 6.35 14.58
CA VAL A 106 -3.88 6.85 13.59
C VAL A 106 -4.94 5.79 13.32
N ASP A 107 -6.15 5.99 13.85
CA ASP A 107 -7.28 5.08 13.64
C ASP A 107 -8.07 5.39 12.35
N LYS A 108 -7.98 6.63 11.85
CA LYS A 108 -8.67 7.07 10.63
C LYS A 108 -7.91 8.19 9.94
N PHE A 109 -7.98 8.20 8.61
CA PHE A 109 -7.52 9.32 7.79
C PHE A 109 -8.65 10.32 7.56
N THR A 110 -8.29 11.60 7.47
CA THR A 110 -9.17 12.68 7.03
C THR A 110 -9.45 12.59 5.54
N ASP A 111 -10.53 13.24 5.08
CA ASP A 111 -10.89 13.26 3.66
C ASP A 111 -9.77 13.84 2.77
N ASP A 112 -9.03 14.83 3.26
CA ASP A 112 -7.98 15.48 2.49
C ASP A 112 -6.71 14.61 2.40
N GLU A 113 -6.38 13.88 3.46
CA GLU A 113 -5.33 12.85 3.43
C GLU A 113 -5.70 11.73 2.46
N ILE A 114 -6.94 11.24 2.51
CA ILE A 114 -7.44 10.21 1.59
C ILE A 114 -7.35 10.71 0.14
N LYS A 115 -7.77 11.94 -0.15
CA LYS A 115 -7.63 12.53 -1.50
C LYS A 115 -6.17 12.63 -1.93
N LYS A 116 -5.26 12.97 -1.01
CA LYS A 116 -3.83 13.08 -1.28
C LYS A 116 -3.25 11.72 -1.65
N ILE A 117 -3.48 10.71 -0.81
CA ILE A 117 -3.07 9.32 -1.05
C ILE A 117 -3.67 8.80 -2.37
N GLY A 118 -4.96 9.01 -2.59
CA GLY A 118 -5.67 8.55 -3.78
C GLY A 118 -5.09 9.11 -5.08
N ARG A 119 -4.74 10.41 -5.12
CA ARG A 119 -4.06 11.00 -6.29
C ARG A 119 -2.69 10.38 -6.54
N MET A 120 -1.92 10.14 -5.47
CA MET A 120 -0.60 9.54 -5.59
C MET A 120 -0.68 8.10 -6.12
N GLU A 121 -1.60 7.30 -5.58
CA GLU A 121 -1.81 5.93 -6.04
C GLU A 121 -2.32 5.88 -7.46
N HIS A 122 -3.24 6.76 -7.83
CA HIS A 122 -3.70 6.87 -9.22
C HIS A 122 -2.54 7.18 -10.18
N MET A 123 -1.68 8.13 -9.82
CA MET A 123 -0.52 8.48 -10.66
C MET A 123 0.51 7.35 -10.75
N ARG A 124 0.79 6.65 -9.64
CA ARG A 124 1.65 5.46 -9.62
C ARG A 124 1.09 4.37 -10.54
N TRP A 125 -0.18 4.05 -10.40
CA TRP A 125 -0.87 3.06 -11.22
C TRP A 125 -0.83 3.46 -12.70
N LEU A 126 -1.12 4.72 -13.02
CA LEU A 126 -1.12 5.22 -14.39
C LEU A 126 0.27 5.10 -15.04
N GLN A 127 1.31 5.49 -14.32
CA GLN A 127 2.69 5.37 -14.79
C GLN A 127 3.07 3.90 -15.04
N GLU A 128 2.74 3.01 -14.10
CA GLU A 128 2.98 1.57 -14.26
C GLU A 128 2.31 1.01 -15.52
N HIS A 129 1.09 1.46 -15.85
CA HIS A 129 0.40 1.03 -17.06
C HIS A 129 1.04 1.58 -18.33
N TYR A 130 1.50 2.84 -18.32
CA TYR A 130 2.28 3.39 -19.42
C TYR A 130 3.60 2.64 -19.63
N ASP A 131 4.29 2.27 -18.56
CA ASP A 131 5.54 1.50 -18.63
C ASP A 131 5.31 0.08 -19.18
N MET A 132 4.12 -0.50 -18.94
CA MET A 132 3.65 -1.74 -19.57
C MET A 132 3.20 -1.56 -21.04
N GLY A 133 3.36 -0.36 -21.61
CA GLY A 133 3.04 -0.07 -23.01
C GLY A 133 1.58 0.31 -23.26
N TRP A 134 0.79 0.58 -22.22
CA TRP A 134 -0.56 1.11 -22.43
C TRP A 134 -0.43 2.47 -23.08
N SER A 135 -1.19 2.68 -24.15
CA SER A 135 -1.31 3.98 -24.79
C SER A 135 -2.78 4.33 -24.86
N TYR A 136 -3.07 5.62 -24.68
CA TYR A 136 -4.45 6.09 -24.83
C TYR A 136 -4.86 5.88 -26.29
N VAL A 137 -5.88 5.08 -26.53
CA VAL A 137 -6.39 4.86 -27.89
C VAL A 137 -7.00 6.17 -28.38
N ASN A 138 -6.31 6.86 -29.27
CA ASN A 138 -6.89 7.98 -29.99
C ASN A 138 -7.85 7.41 -31.04
N TRP A 139 -9.16 7.50 -30.76
CA TRP A 139 -10.24 6.99 -31.62
C TRP A 139 -10.20 7.52 -33.06
N LYS A 140 -9.47 8.62 -33.31
CA LYS A 140 -9.26 9.19 -34.64
C LYS A 140 -8.37 8.36 -35.57
N ARG A 141 -7.74 7.28 -35.10
CA ARG A 141 -6.89 6.39 -35.94
C ARG A 141 -7.60 5.14 -36.48
N ARG A 142 -8.93 5.05 -36.42
CA ARG A 142 -9.66 3.84 -36.86
C ARG A 142 -10.06 3.77 -38.35
N ASN A 143 -9.75 4.76 -39.18
CA ASN A 143 -10.16 4.77 -40.60
C ASN A 143 -8.98 4.89 -41.57
N VAL A 144 -8.01 3.97 -41.52
CA VAL A 144 -7.08 3.74 -42.64
C VAL A 144 -6.78 2.25 -42.75
N ILE A 145 -7.75 1.46 -43.22
CA ILE A 145 -7.56 0.24 -44.03
C ILE A 145 -8.71 0.20 -45.03
#